data_AF-A0A2D5S0D9-F1
#
_entry.id   AF-A0A2D5S0D9-F1
#
_cell.length_a   1.000
_cell.length_b   1.000
_cell.length_c   1.000
_cell.angle_alpha   90.00
_cell.angle_beta   90.00
_cell.angle_gamma   90.00
#
_symmetry.space_group_name_H-M   'P 1'
#
loop_
_entity.id
_entity.type
_entity.pdbx_description
1 polymer ?
#
loop_
_entity_poly.entity_id
_entity_poly.type
_entity_poly.pdbx_seq_one_letter_code
_entity_poly.pdbx_strand_id
1 'polypeptide(L)'
;MDCRQWLDIKQYEFLLNWFMRRQREVGLADLDEPYSYDGYSQYDQLCQQLIKDAQIAFLERFHEPVPPIVYTNLLHLAELELAGKRPKIRAPKTLQ
;
A
#
# COMPACT_ATOMS: atom_id res chain seq x y z
N MET A 1 -3.96 11.91 2.16
CA MET A 1 -4.60 11.48 3.42
C MET A 1 -3.56 10.69 4.21
N ASP A 2 -3.40 10.91 5.52
CA ASP A 2 -2.35 10.22 6.29
C ASP A 2 -2.90 8.92 6.90
N CYS A 3 -2.48 7.76 6.37
CA CYS A 3 -2.93 6.45 6.85
C CYS A 3 -2.63 6.18 8.33
N ARG A 4 -1.70 6.95 8.91
CA ARG A 4 -1.34 6.89 10.34
C ARG A 4 -2.48 7.30 11.27
N GLN A 5 -3.57 7.86 10.74
CA GLN A 5 -4.78 8.16 11.52
C GLN A 5 -5.60 6.90 11.86
N TRP A 6 -5.42 5.80 11.12
CA TRP A 6 -6.15 4.54 11.33
C TRP A 6 -5.28 3.38 11.78
N LEU A 7 -3.96 3.58 11.85
CA LEU A 7 -3.00 2.51 12.07
C LEU A 7 -2.00 2.90 13.14
N ASP A 8 -1.73 1.97 14.04
CA ASP A 8 -0.55 2.03 14.89
C ASP A 8 0.73 1.89 14.04
N ILE A 9 1.85 2.38 14.57
CA ILE A 9 3.16 2.32 13.87
C ILE A 9 3.48 0.89 13.42
N LYS A 10 3.16 -0.13 14.23
CA LYS A 10 3.42 -1.54 13.89
C LYS A 10 2.50 -2.07 12.80
N GLN A 11 1.24 -1.67 12.79
CA GLN A 11 0.28 -2.01 11.75
C GLN A 11 0.66 -1.34 10.42
N TYR A 12 1.08 -0.08 10.47
CA TYR A 12 1.61 0.67 9.33
C TYR A 12 2.88 0.03 8.74
N GLU A 13 3.88 -0.25 9.58
CA GLU A 13 5.13 -0.90 9.17
C GLU A 13 4.87 -2.28 8.57
N PHE A 14 3.97 -3.06 9.16
CA PHE A 14 3.61 -4.38 8.64
C PHE A 14 3.05 -4.27 7.21
N LEU A 15 2.00 -3.47 7.02
CA LEU A 15 1.35 -3.35 5.72
C LEU A 15 2.28 -2.76 4.66
N LEU A 16 3.05 -1.72 5.00
CA LEU A 16 3.98 -1.10 4.05
C LEU A 16 5.05 -2.10 3.59
N ASN A 17 5.70 -2.81 4.51
CA ASN A 17 6.70 -3.82 4.16
C ASN A 17 6.09 -5.01 3.40
N TRP A 18 4.89 -5.42 3.78
CA TRP A 18 4.15 -6.49 3.10
C TRP A 18 3.89 -6.11 1.63
N PHE A 19 3.35 -4.91 1.37
CA PHE A 19 3.10 -4.46 0.00
C PHE A 19 4.38 -4.31 -0.81
N MET A 20 5.43 -3.71 -0.24
CA MET A 20 6.72 -3.57 -0.94
C MET A 20 7.29 -4.93 -1.35
N ARG A 21 7.20 -5.93 -0.46
CA ARG A 21 7.66 -7.29 -0.76
C ARG A 21 6.82 -7.92 -1.87
N ARG A 22 5.49 -7.86 -1.76
CA ARG A 22 4.60 -8.52 -2.71
C ARG A 22 4.63 -7.87 -4.09
N GLN A 23 4.71 -6.55 -4.17
CA GLN A 23 4.84 -5.84 -5.45
C GLN A 23 6.12 -6.24 -6.21
N ARG A 24 7.22 -6.48 -5.49
CA ARG A 24 8.45 -7.05 -6.08
C ARG A 24 8.27 -8.49 -6.54
N GLU A 25 7.60 -9.32 -5.74
CA GLU A 25 7.38 -10.74 -6.07
C GLU A 25 6.50 -10.93 -7.31
N VAL A 26 5.48 -10.10 -7.49
CA VAL A 26 4.57 -10.18 -8.65
C VAL A 26 5.01 -9.31 -9.83
N GLY A 27 6.13 -8.60 -9.72
CA GLY A 27 6.63 -7.70 -10.75
C GLY A 27 5.77 -6.46 -10.98
N LEU A 28 4.87 -6.09 -10.06
CA LEU A 28 3.99 -4.92 -10.22
C LEU A 28 4.81 -3.64 -10.39
N ALA A 29 5.92 -3.52 -9.67
CA ALA A 29 6.80 -2.35 -9.73
C ALA A 29 7.53 -2.20 -11.08
N ASP A 30 7.61 -3.28 -11.86
CA ASP A 30 8.26 -3.32 -13.17
C ASP A 30 7.26 -3.22 -14.34
N LEU A 31 5.95 -3.17 -14.05
CA LEU A 31 4.93 -2.96 -15.07
C LEU A 31 4.95 -1.50 -15.53
N ASP A 32 5.18 -1.31 -16.84
CA ASP A 32 5.13 -0.01 -17.51
C ASP A 32 3.73 0.29 -18.08
N GLU A 33 2.73 -0.52 -17.71
CA GLU A 33 1.36 -0.36 -18.20
C GLU A 33 0.67 0.83 -17.53
N PRO A 34 0.12 1.79 -18.29
CA PRO A 34 -0.73 2.82 -17.73
C PRO A 34 -2.01 2.19 -17.18
N TYR A 35 -2.57 2.80 -16.13
CA TYR A 35 -3.92 2.51 -15.65
C TYR A 35 -4.89 2.41 -16.84
N SER A 36 -5.43 1.22 -17.08
CA SER A 36 -6.40 1.06 -18.16
C SER A 36 -7.73 1.66 -17.73
N TYR A 37 -8.30 2.49 -18.60
CA TYR A 37 -9.61 3.10 -18.37
C TYR A 37 -10.76 2.09 -18.33
N ASP A 38 -10.53 0.85 -18.79
CA ASP A 38 -11.53 -0.23 -18.77
C ASP A 38 -11.55 -1.04 -17.46
N GLY A 39 -10.57 -0.84 -16.56
CA GLY A 39 -10.46 -1.57 -15.29
C GLY A 39 -10.09 -3.06 -15.43
N TYR A 40 -9.65 -3.48 -16.62
CA TYR A 40 -9.25 -4.86 -16.92
C TYR A 40 -7.74 -5.02 -17.13
N SER A 41 -6.94 -3.98 -16.86
CA SER A 41 -5.48 -4.10 -16.98
C SER A 41 -4.93 -5.19 -16.06
N GLN A 42 -3.79 -5.77 -16.46
CA GLN A 42 -3.05 -6.69 -15.61
C GLN A 42 -2.69 -6.04 -14.27
N TYR A 43 -2.36 -4.75 -14.30
CA TYR A 43 -2.12 -3.94 -13.12
C TYR A 43 -3.33 -3.88 -12.17
N ASP A 44 -4.53 -3.61 -12.69
CA ASP A 44 -5.75 -3.51 -11.86
C ASP A 44 -6.07 -4.84 -11.18
N GLN A 45 -5.92 -5.95 -11.91
CA GLN A 45 -6.15 -7.30 -11.37
C GLN A 45 -5.16 -7.62 -10.25
N LEU A 46 -3.87 -7.31 -10.45
CA LEU A 46 -2.84 -7.52 -9.43
C LEU A 46 -3.06 -6.62 -8.21
N CYS A 47 -3.44 -5.35 -8.40
CA CYS A 47 -3.76 -4.45 -7.30
C CYS A 47 -4.93 -4.96 -6.46
N GLN A 48 -6.01 -5.41 -7.10
CA GLN A 48 -7.17 -5.99 -6.42
C GLN A 48 -6.80 -7.26 -5.65
N GLN A 49 -5.96 -8.11 -6.22
CA GLN A 49 -5.47 -9.32 -5.56
C GLN A 49 -4.62 -8.97 -4.33
N LEU A 50 -3.65 -8.05 -4.49
CA LEU A 50 -2.78 -7.62 -3.39
C LEU A 50 -3.55 -6.99 -2.24
N ILE A 51 -4.59 -6.20 -2.53
CA ILE A 51 -5.44 -5.61 -1.48
C ILE A 51 -6.18 -6.69 -0.70
N LYS A 52 -6.77 -7.68 -1.39
CA LYS A 52 -7.47 -8.80 -0.73
C LYS A 52 -6.53 -9.62 0.14
N ASP A 53 -5.37 -9.96 -0.39
CA ASP A 53 -4.35 -10.73 0.32
C ASP A 53 -3.79 -9.96 1.53
N ALA A 54 -3.58 -8.65 1.40
CA ALA A 54 -3.17 -7.79 2.51
C ALA A 54 -4.24 -7.71 3.60
N GLN A 55 -5.52 -7.64 3.23
CA GLN A 55 -6.62 -7.64 4.20
C GLN A 55 -6.67 -8.93 5.01
N ILE A 56 -6.48 -10.08 4.35
CA ILE A 56 -6.40 -11.39 5.03
C ILE A 56 -5.20 -11.41 5.98
N ALA A 57 -4.00 -11.10 5.47
CA ALA A 57 -2.77 -11.12 6.27
C ALA A 57 -2.81 -10.16 7.46
N PHE A 58 -3.45 -9.00 7.30
CA PHE A 58 -3.64 -8.03 8.36
C PHE A 58 -4.57 -8.56 9.46
N LEU A 59 -5.73 -9.10 9.05
CA LEU A 59 -6.72 -9.63 9.98
C LEU A 59 -6.19 -10.84 10.74
N GLU A 60 -5.43 -11.72 10.09
CA GLU A 60 -4.75 -12.85 10.73
C GLU A 60 -3.71 -12.41 11.77
N ARG A 61 -3.04 -11.28 11.52
CA ARG A 61 -1.96 -10.80 12.38
C ARG A 61 -2.45 -9.98 13.57
N PHE A 62 -3.45 -9.13 13.36
CA PHE A 62 -3.89 -8.12 14.32
C PHE A 62 -5.32 -8.32 14.83
N HIS A 63 -6.11 -9.19 14.21
CA HIS A 63 -7.50 -9.46 14.58
C HIS A 63 -8.44 -8.24 14.58
N GLU A 64 -8.01 -7.15 13.94
CA GLU A 64 -8.75 -5.89 13.85
C GLU A 64 -8.92 -5.51 12.37
N PRO A 65 -10.14 -5.14 11.93
CA PRO A 65 -10.33 -4.62 10.59
C PRO A 65 -9.94 -3.15 10.52
N VAL A 66 -9.39 -2.74 9.37
CA VAL A 66 -9.15 -1.31 9.06
C VAL A 66 -9.91 -0.90 7.80
N PRO A 67 -10.23 0.40 7.63
CA PRO A 67 -10.96 0.88 6.47
C PRO A 67 -10.29 0.50 5.14
N PRO A 68 -11.04 0.11 4.09
CA PRO A 68 -10.47 -0.28 2.79
C PRO A 68 -9.50 0.74 2.18
N ILE A 69 -9.76 2.04 2.41
CA ILE A 69 -8.92 3.15 1.94
C ILE A 69 -7.47 3.07 2.44
N VAL A 70 -7.24 2.45 3.60
CA VAL A 70 -5.91 2.26 4.17
C VAL A 70 -5.05 1.36 3.28
N TYR A 71 -5.61 0.27 2.78
CA TYR A 71 -4.90 -0.67 1.91
C TYR A 71 -4.55 -0.04 0.57
N THR A 72 -5.50 0.64 -0.07
CA THR A 72 -5.25 1.33 -1.35
C THR A 72 -4.16 2.39 -1.21
N ASN A 73 -4.21 3.19 -0.14
CA ASN A 73 -3.19 4.21 0.10
C ASN A 73 -1.81 3.60 0.40
N LEU A 74 -1.73 2.51 1.18
CA LEU A 74 -0.46 1.87 1.50
C LEU A 74 0.13 1.09 0.32
N LEU A 75 -0.71 0.51 -0.53
CA LEU A 75 -0.29 -0.04 -1.81
C LEU A 75 0.40 1.04 -2.64
N HIS A 76 -0.24 2.20 -2.80
CA HIS A 76 0.35 3.30 -3.58
C HIS A 76 1.62 3.88 -2.93
N LEU A 77 1.65 3.99 -1.59
CA LEU A 77 2.85 4.42 -0.89
C LEU A 77 4.01 3.44 -1.05
N ALA A 78 3.75 2.14 -1.09
CA ALA A 78 4.75 1.13 -1.37
C ALA A 78 5.29 1.26 -2.80
N GLU A 79 4.43 1.53 -3.79
CA GLU A 79 4.87 1.76 -5.18
C GLU A 79 5.82 2.97 -5.26
N LEU A 80 5.45 4.08 -4.62
CA LEU A 80 6.29 5.28 -4.58
C LEU A 80 7.63 5.03 -3.88
N GLU A 81 7.64 4.21 -2.81
CA GLU A 81 8.87 3.80 -2.12
C GLU A 81 9.75 2.96 -3.03
N LEU A 82 9.18 1.96 -3.72
CA LEU A 82 9.88 1.09 -4.66
C LEU A 82 10.45 1.88 -5.85
N ALA A 83 9.70 2.84 -6.36
CA ALA A 83 10.12 3.71 -7.46
C ALA A 83 11.14 4.78 -7.04
N GLY A 84 11.48 4.88 -5.74
CA GLY A 84 12.33 5.96 -5.20
C GLY A 84 11.72 7.36 -5.33
N LYS A 85 10.42 7.45 -5.62
CA LYS A 85 9.67 8.70 -5.84
C LYS A 85 8.90 9.15 -4.61
N ARG A 86 9.02 8.44 -3.48
CA ARG A 86 8.31 8.79 -2.26
C ARG A 86 8.67 10.23 -1.84
N PRO A 87 7.70 11.16 -1.84
CA PRO A 87 7.98 12.49 -1.35
C PRO A 87 8.37 12.36 0.12
N LYS A 88 9.55 12.88 0.49
CA LYS A 88 9.91 13.08 1.89
C LYS A 88 8.81 13.96 2.47
N ILE A 89 7.87 13.36 3.21
CA ILE A 89 6.87 14.10 3.96
C ILE A 89 7.69 15.01 4.86
N ARG A 90 7.69 16.32 4.57
CA ARG A 90 8.23 17.30 5.49
C ARG A 90 7.44 17.07 6.77
N ALA A 91 8.09 16.52 7.79
CA ALA A 91 7.49 16.38 9.10
C ALA A 91 6.83 17.73 9.44
N PRO A 92 5.56 17.75 9.89
CA PRO A 92 4.94 19.01 10.27
C PRO A 92 5.89 19.68 11.27
N LYS A 93 6.41 20.86 10.89
CA LYS A 93 7.14 21.74 11.79
C LYS A 93 6.13 22.29 12.80
N THR A 94 5.79 21.48 13.80
CA THR A 94 5.19 21.88 15.08
C THR A 94 4.93 20.62 15.91
N LEU A 95 6.01 20.08 16.48
CA LEU A 95 5.96 19.69 17.89
C LEU A 95 6.40 20.95 18.65
N GLN A 96 5.42 21.72 19.10
CA GLN A 96 5.57 22.67 20.20
C GLN A 96 4.48 22.37 21.21
#